data_AF-A0A845YZJ8-F1
#
_entry.id   AF-A0A845YZJ8-F1
#
_cell.length_a   1.000
_cell.length_b   1.000
_cell.length_c   1.000
_cell.angle_alpha   90.00
_cell.angle_beta   90.00
_cell.angle_gamma   90.00
#
_symmetry.space_group_name_H-M   'P 1'
#
loop_
_entity.id
_entity.type
_entity.pdbx_description
1 polymer ?
#
loop_
_entity_poly.entity_id
_entity_poly.type
_entity_poly.pdbx_seq_one_letter_code
_entity_poly.pdbx_strand_id
1 'polypeptide(L)'
;MSIAKASPLFGKINVYPPDGDKQRVEIYIQINQKIENMKVGIAVDGSASMKELYAANIPKEERTPGANVMEPVVRRLCHFICDYSGDGTVQLIYWA
;
A
#
# COMPACT_ATOMS: atom_id res chain seq x y z
N MET A 1 16.24 -15.64 5.42
CA MET A 1 15.20 -15.80 4.37
C MET A 1 15.31 -14.59 3.46
N SER A 2 15.68 -14.73 2.18
CA SER A 2 15.68 -13.59 1.25
C SER A 2 14.31 -13.49 0.58
N ILE A 3 13.68 -12.32 0.66
CA ILE A 3 12.45 -12.05 -0.07
C ILE A 3 12.85 -11.80 -1.53
N ALA A 4 12.35 -12.62 -2.45
CA ALA A 4 12.60 -12.45 -3.88
C ALA A 4 11.85 -11.23 -4.43
N LYS A 5 12.44 -10.55 -5.41
CA LYS A 5 11.81 -9.42 -6.10
C LYS A 5 10.58 -9.92 -6.89
N ALA A 6 9.39 -9.45 -6.52
CA ALA A 6 8.13 -9.96 -7.07
C ALA A 6 7.90 -9.60 -8.56
N SER A 7 8.47 -8.49 -9.05
CA SER A 7 8.27 -8.01 -10.42
C SER A 7 9.34 -6.97 -10.83
N PRO A 8 9.70 -6.87 -12.13
CA PRO A 8 10.54 -5.78 -12.65
C PRO A 8 9.92 -4.39 -12.50
N LEU A 9 8.60 -4.29 -12.29
CA LEU A 9 7.89 -3.02 -12.02
C LEU A 9 8.31 -2.35 -10.71
N PHE A 10 8.72 -3.13 -9.72
CA PHE A 10 9.33 -2.57 -8.51
C PHE A 10 10.78 -2.24 -8.85
N GLY A 11 11.19 -0.97 -8.81
CA GLY A 11 12.55 -0.58 -9.18
C GLY A 11 13.58 -1.24 -8.26
N LYS A 12 13.54 -0.88 -6.99
CA LYS A 12 14.40 -1.39 -5.92
C LYS A 12 13.52 -1.78 -4.73
N ILE A 13 13.81 -2.92 -4.12
CA ILE A 13 13.22 -3.30 -2.83
C ILE A 13 14.38 -3.47 -1.86
N ASN A 14 14.44 -2.64 -0.82
CA ASN A 14 15.42 -2.81 0.26
C ASN A 14 14.70 -3.45 1.45
N VAL A 15 15.12 -4.64 1.83
CA VAL A 15 14.70 -5.27 3.08
C VAL A 15 15.87 -5.12 4.04
N TYR A 16 15.68 -4.37 5.11
CA TYR A 16 16.72 -4.14 6.12
C TYR A 16 16.74 -5.30 7.13
N PRO A 17 17.84 -5.55 7.85
CA PRO A 17 17.81 -6.46 8.98
C PRO A 17 16.71 -6.06 9.98
N PRO A 18 16.04 -7.03 10.64
CA PRO A 18 15.08 -6.74 11.69
C PRO A 18 15.71 -5.91 12.81
N ASP A 19 14.97 -4.93 13.31
CA ASP A 19 15.31 -4.17 14.51
C ASP A 19 14.29 -4.51 15.60
N GLY A 20 14.64 -5.50 16.42
CA GLY A 20 13.70 -6.17 17.33
C GLY A 20 12.55 -6.83 16.57
N ASP A 21 11.31 -6.47 16.92
CA ASP A 21 10.09 -7.02 16.31
C ASP A 21 9.69 -6.30 15.01
N LYS A 22 10.51 -5.35 14.52
CA LYS A 22 10.19 -4.51 13.37
C LYS A 22 11.02 -4.89 12.15
N GLN A 23 10.35 -5.07 11.03
CA GLN A 23 10.95 -5.30 9.72
C GLN A 23 10.78 -4.04 8.86
N ARG A 24 11.88 -3.37 8.50
CA ARG A 24 11.82 -2.25 7.55
C ARG A 24 11.95 -2.77 6.12
N VAL A 25 11.01 -2.37 5.27
CA VAL A 25 11.02 -2.62 3.83
C VAL A 25 10.81 -1.29 3.11
N GLU A 26 11.70 -0.98 2.17
CA GLU A 26 11.51 0.14 1.24
C GLU A 26 11.23 -0.41 -0.15
N ILE A 27 10.17 0.10 -0.78
CA ILE A 27 9.78 -0.29 -2.13
C ILE A 27 9.81 0.97 -2.99
N TYR A 28 10.62 0.95 -4.04
CA TYR A 28 10.70 2.02 -5.02
C TYR A 28 9.79 1.68 -6.20
N ILE A 29 8.75 2.49 -6.40
CA ILE A 29 7.85 2.37 -7.55
C ILE A 29 8.37 3.31 -8.64
N GLN A 30 8.72 2.75 -9.80
CA GLN A 30 9.29 3.55 -10.89
C GLN A 30 8.19 4.19 -11.72
N ILE A 31 7.62 5.30 -11.21
CA ILE A 31 6.72 6.18 -11.96
C ILE A 31 7.50 7.46 -12.29
N ASN A 32 8.13 7.48 -13.46
CA ASN A 32 9.02 8.56 -13.89
C ASN A 32 8.43 9.45 -15.00
N GLN A 33 7.21 9.17 -15.46
CA GLN A 33 6.56 9.92 -16.53
C GLN A 33 5.13 10.27 -16.13
N LYS A 34 4.80 11.57 -16.21
CA LYS A 34 3.41 12.02 -16.23
C LYS A 34 2.94 11.97 -17.68
N ILE A 35 1.89 11.20 -17.94
CA ILE A 35 1.28 11.08 -19.26
C ILE A 35 -0.04 11.84 -19.21
N GLU A 36 -0.35 12.61 -20.25
CA GLU A 36 -1.63 13.30 -20.36
C GLU A 36 -2.78 12.28 -20.25
N ASN A 37 -3.82 12.60 -19.46
CA ASN A 37 -4.96 11.72 -19.19
C ASN A 37 -4.62 10.37 -18.52
N MET A 38 -3.43 10.22 -17.93
CA MET A 38 -3.06 9.01 -17.19
C MET A 38 -4.09 8.69 -16.11
N LYS A 39 -4.53 7.43 -16.07
CA LYS A 39 -5.35 6.89 -15.00
C LYS A 39 -4.48 6.05 -14.09
N VAL A 40 -4.56 6.33 -12.80
CA VAL A 40 -3.79 5.62 -11.77
C VAL A 40 -4.72 4.91 -10.82
N GLY A 41 -4.26 3.80 -10.26
CA GLY A 41 -5.01 3.05 -9.27
C GLY A 41 -4.12 2.26 -8.34
N ILE A 42 -4.70 1.89 -7.20
CA ILE A 42 -4.08 1.08 -6.16
C ILE A 42 -4.99 -0.12 -5.93
N ALA A 43 -4.39 -1.31 -6.05
CA ALA A 43 -5.02 -2.56 -5.67
C ALA A 43 -4.58 -2.95 -4.26
N VAL A 44 -5.56 -3.14 -3.39
CA VAL A 44 -5.37 -3.46 -1.98
C VAL A 44 -5.82 -4.89 -1.72
N ASP A 45 -4.92 -5.71 -1.16
CA ASP A 45 -5.23 -7.08 -0.77
C ASP A 45 -6.23 -7.08 0.40
N GLY A 46 -7.42 -7.63 0.14
CA GLY A 46 -8.53 -7.80 1.08
C GLY A 46 -8.73 -9.25 1.53
N SER A 47 -7.75 -10.13 1.32
CA SER A 47 -7.79 -11.54 1.70
C SER A 47 -7.95 -11.73 3.22
N ALA A 48 -8.37 -12.93 3.61
CA ALA A 48 -8.65 -13.25 5.01
C ALA A 48 -7.44 -13.07 5.93
N SER A 49 -6.21 -13.30 5.45
CA SER A 49 -4.96 -13.09 6.21
C SER A 49 -4.69 -11.63 6.55
N MET A 50 -5.35 -10.68 5.87
CA MET A 50 -5.19 -9.25 6.10
C MET A 50 -6.17 -8.68 7.14
N LYS A 51 -7.15 -9.45 7.61
CA LYS A 51 -8.27 -8.96 8.46
C LYS A 51 -7.81 -8.18 9.70
N GLU A 52 -6.78 -8.67 10.37
CA GLU A 52 -6.23 -8.02 11.58
C GLU A 52 -5.71 -6.62 11.28
N LEU A 53 -5.08 -6.42 10.11
CA LEU A 53 -4.51 -5.13 9.72
C LEU A 53 -5.58 -4.08 9.39
N TYR A 54 -6.79 -4.51 9.02
CA TYR A 54 -7.95 -3.63 8.79
C TYR A 54 -8.80 -3.42 10.05
N ALA A 55 -8.43 -4.02 11.19
CA ALA A 55 -9.29 -4.18 12.37
C ALA A 55 -10.65 -4.81 12.04
N ALA A 56 -10.72 -5.65 11.01
CA ALA A 56 -11.96 -6.28 10.56
C ALA A 56 -12.47 -7.37 11.53
N ASN A 57 -11.59 -7.85 12.41
CA ASN A 57 -11.90 -8.77 13.51
C ASN A 57 -12.52 -8.09 14.75
N ILE A 58 -12.51 -6.76 14.81
CA ILE A 58 -13.05 -5.99 15.95
C ILE A 58 -14.40 -5.39 15.55
N PRO A 59 -15.47 -5.51 16.38
CA PRO A 59 -16.74 -4.83 16.17
C PRO A 59 -16.55 -3.32 15.98
N LYS A 60 -17.33 -2.68 15.10
CA LYS A 60 -17.11 -1.29 14.70
C LYS A 60 -17.17 -0.32 15.88
N GLU A 61 -18.05 -0.61 16.83
CA GLU A 61 -18.31 0.16 18.05
C GLU A 61 -17.14 0.10 19.04
N GLU A 62 -16.30 -0.93 18.93
CA GLU A 62 -15.14 -1.18 19.81
C GLU A 62 -13.80 -0.76 19.17
N ARG A 63 -13.82 -0.31 17.91
CA ARG A 63 -12.61 0.10 17.21
C ARG A 63 -12.10 1.44 17.77
N THR A 64 -10.90 1.41 18.30
CA THR A 64 -10.18 2.62 18.67
C THR A 64 -9.68 3.37 17.43
N PRO A 65 -9.51 4.71 17.51
CA PRO A 65 -8.83 5.46 16.46
C PRO A 65 -7.45 4.86 16.16
N GLY A 66 -7.19 4.58 14.87
CA GLY A 66 -5.94 3.94 14.44
C GLY A 66 -5.94 2.41 14.46
N ALA A 67 -7.05 1.75 14.82
CA ALA A 67 -7.13 0.28 14.78
C ALA A 67 -6.90 -0.29 13.37
N ASN A 68 -7.35 0.41 12.31
CA ASN A 68 -7.03 0.08 10.94
C ASN A 68 -5.65 0.65 10.58
N VAL A 69 -4.61 -0.18 10.69
CA VAL A 69 -3.23 0.22 10.37
C VAL A 69 -2.99 0.36 8.87
N MET A 70 -3.85 -0.22 8.02
CA MET A 70 -3.76 -0.08 6.57
C MET A 70 -4.28 1.27 6.06
N GLU A 71 -5.24 1.90 6.75
CA GLU A 71 -5.80 3.20 6.36
C GLU A 71 -4.73 4.28 6.08
N PRO A 72 -3.82 4.60 7.02
CA PRO A 72 -2.81 5.63 6.77
C PRO A 72 -1.82 5.25 5.67
N VAL A 73 -1.54 3.95 5.50
CA VAL A 73 -0.65 3.44 4.44
C VAL A 73 -1.27 3.67 3.07
N VAL A 74 -2.51 3.20 2.87
CA VAL A 74 -3.24 3.33 1.61
C VAL A 74 -3.50 4.80 1.29
N ARG A 75 -3.89 5.62 2.28
CA ARG A 75 -4.08 7.07 2.08
C ARG A 75 -2.79 7.73 1.58
N ARG A 76 -1.64 7.40 2.15
CA ARG A 76 -0.35 7.98 1.74
C ARG A 76 0.08 7.53 0.33
N LEU A 77 -0.20 6.28 -0.02
CA LEU A 77 0.01 5.79 -1.39
C LEU A 77 -0.89 6.51 -2.40
N CYS A 78 -2.18 6.70 -2.07
CA CYS A 78 -3.10 7.48 -2.91
C CYS A 78 -2.57 8.90 -3.13
N HIS A 79 -2.15 9.59 -2.07
CA HIS A 79 -1.57 10.93 -2.20
C HIS A 79 -0.33 10.94 -3.10
N PHE A 80 0.58 9.98 -2.92
CA PHE A 80 1.79 9.89 -3.73
C PHE A 80 1.50 9.68 -5.22
N ILE A 81 0.58 8.78 -5.56
CA ILE A 81 0.29 8.45 -6.97
C ILE A 81 -0.64 9.45 -7.66
N CYS A 82 -1.43 10.22 -6.88
CA CYS A 82 -2.35 11.23 -7.39
C CYS A 82 -1.66 12.29 -8.26
N ASP A 83 -0.43 12.65 -7.94
CA ASP A 83 0.36 13.61 -8.72
C ASP A 83 0.63 13.18 -10.18
N TYR A 84 0.46 11.89 -10.46
CA TYR A 84 0.61 11.29 -11.78
C TYR A 84 -0.74 11.06 -12.49
N SER A 85 -1.86 11.31 -11.80
CA SER A 85 -3.18 11.25 -12.39
C SER A 85 -3.44 12.46 -13.28
N GLY A 86 -4.02 12.23 -14.46
CA GLY A 86 -4.42 13.32 -15.37
C GLY A 86 -5.61 14.13 -14.86
N ASP A 87 -6.39 13.61 -13.90
CA ASP A 87 -7.59 14.27 -13.35
C ASP A 87 -7.56 14.45 -11.83
N GLY A 88 -6.43 14.15 -11.19
CA GLY A 88 -6.30 14.22 -9.73
C GLY A 88 -7.09 13.15 -8.97
N THR A 89 -7.55 12.09 -9.64
CA THR A 89 -8.23 10.96 -9.00
C THR A 89 -7.36 9.71 -8.97
N VAL A 90 -7.58 8.86 -7.97
CA VAL A 90 -6.92 7.55 -7.84
C VAL A 90 -8.00 6.48 -7.70
N GLN A 91 -7.98 5.47 -8.55
CA GLN A 91 -8.90 4.34 -8.44
C GLN A 91 -8.43 3.38 -7.35
N LEU A 92 -9.22 3.20 -6.30
CA LEU A 92 -8.94 2.23 -5.25
C LEU A 92 -9.76 0.97 -5.48
N ILE A 93 -9.10 -0.18 -5.61
CA ILE A 93 -9.77 -1.48 -5.72
C ILE A 93 -9.31 -2.41 -4.59
N TYR A 94 -10.23 -3.22 -4.09
CA TYR A 94 -9.92 -4.33 -3.21
C TYR A 94 -9.96 -5.62 -4.01
N TRP A 95 -8.99 -6.51 -3.80
CA TRP A 95 -8.93 -7.83 -4.43
C TRP A 95 -8.68 -8.89 -3.36
N ALA A 96 -9.32 -10.05 -3.47
CA ALA A 96 -9.25 -11.14 -2.49
C ALA A 96 -9.61 -12.47 -3.16
#